data_AF-A0A8C5Q4F7-F1
#
_entry.id   AF-A0A8C5Q4F7-F1
#
_cell.length_a   1.000
_cell.length_b   1.000
_cell.length_c   1.000
_cell.angle_alpha   90.00
_cell.angle_beta   90.00
_cell.angle_gamma   90.00
#
_symmetry.space_group_name_H-M   'P 1'
#
loop_
_entity.id
_entity.type
_entity.pdbx_description
1 polymer ?
#
loop_
_entity_poly.entity_id
_entity_poly.type
_entity_poly.pdbx_seq_one_letter_code
_entity_poly.pdbx_strand_id
1 'polypeptide(L)'
;MAAGSSNYWEDLRKQARQLENELDLKLVSFSKLCTSYSHSSAREGRRDRYSSDTTPLLNGSSQDHMFETMAVEIEQLLTKLTGINDKMAEYSSTAGMTSVNAALMHTLQRHRDILQDYTHEFHKTKTNFQAIREREDLLGSVRKDIESYKTGSGVNNRRTELFLKEHEHLRSSDRLIEETISIAMATKENMTSQRGILKSIQSRMNTLASILIKYPMIYSIIEQFLRFLLATEVLFSFSVILRL
;
A
#
# COMPACT_ATOMS: atom_id res chain seq x y z
N MET A 1 25.63 50.13 59.36
CA MET A 1 24.61 49.57 58.44
C MET A 1 25.16 48.48 57.49
N ALA A 2 26.32 47.85 57.76
CA ALA A 2 26.96 46.90 56.82
C ALA A 2 26.41 45.46 56.84
N ALA A 3 25.64 45.06 57.86
CA ALA A 3 25.13 43.69 57.99
C ALA A 3 23.98 43.35 57.00
N GLY A 4 23.22 44.36 56.56
CA GLY A 4 22.10 44.15 55.61
C GLY A 4 22.56 43.78 54.20
N SER A 5 23.65 44.41 53.74
CA SER A 5 24.19 44.20 52.38
C SER A 5 24.81 42.80 52.24
N SER A 6 25.54 42.31 53.25
CA SER A 6 26.16 40.98 53.22
C SER A 6 25.14 39.84 53.20
N ASN A 7 23.99 40.01 53.86
CA ASN A 7 22.90 39.02 53.82
C ASN A 7 22.24 38.97 52.44
N TYR A 8 22.03 40.13 51.81
CA TYR A 8 21.42 40.22 50.48
C TYR A 8 22.24 39.49 49.40
N TRP A 9 23.56 39.65 49.40
CA TRP A 9 24.43 38.89 48.49
C TRP A 9 24.33 37.38 48.69
N GLU A 10 24.31 36.93 49.94
CA GLU A 10 24.18 35.51 50.26
C GLU A 10 22.84 34.94 49.78
N ASP A 11 21.76 35.71 49.91
CA ASP A 11 20.44 35.33 49.46
C ASP A 11 20.37 35.23 47.93
N LEU A 12 21.02 36.14 47.19
CA LEU A 12 21.14 36.05 45.73
C LEU A 12 21.89 34.79 45.29
N ARG A 13 22.99 34.44 45.97
CA ARG A 13 23.75 33.20 45.67
C ARG A 13 22.93 31.95 45.93
N LYS A 14 22.17 31.92 47.02
CA LYS A 14 21.27 30.79 47.34
C LYS A 14 20.18 30.65 46.27
N GLN A 15 19.57 31.76 45.86
CA GLN A 15 18.57 31.77 44.79
C GLN A 15 19.14 31.30 43.45
N ALA A 16 20.34 31.76 43.07
CA ALA A 16 21.00 31.31 41.85
C ALA A 16 21.24 29.80 41.88
N ARG A 17 21.83 29.26 42.96
CA ARG A 17 22.04 27.81 43.09
C ARG A 17 20.75 27.00 43.03
N GLN A 18 19.65 27.53 43.58
CA GLN A 18 18.36 26.87 43.50
C GLN A 18 17.84 26.81 42.06
N LEU A 19 17.92 27.92 41.33
CA LEU A 19 17.54 27.98 39.92
C LEU A 19 18.44 27.12 39.03
N GLU A 20 19.75 27.07 39.32
CA GLU A 20 20.71 26.20 38.63
C GLU A 20 20.37 24.72 38.80
N ASN A 21 20.06 24.29 40.03
CA ASN A 21 19.64 22.90 40.30
C ASN A 21 18.32 22.55 39.60
N GLU A 22 17.37 23.49 39.56
CA GLU A 22 16.10 23.29 38.85
C GLU A 22 16.30 23.21 37.33
N LEU A 23 17.17 24.08 36.77
CA LEU A 23 17.56 24.07 35.37
C LEU A 23 18.23 22.75 34.98
N ASP A 24 19.18 22.26 35.79
CA ASP A 24 19.87 20.99 35.52
C ASP A 24 18.87 19.83 35.41
N LEU A 25 17.97 19.68 36.39
CA LEU A 25 16.94 18.65 36.39
C LEU A 25 16.02 18.75 35.16
N LYS A 26 15.57 19.97 34.83
CA LYS A 26 14.68 20.21 33.68
C LYS A 26 15.37 19.97 32.35
N LEU A 27 16.64 20.37 32.19
CA LEU A 27 17.42 20.13 30.99
C LEU A 27 17.66 18.64 30.76
N VAL A 28 17.92 17.87 31.83
CA VAL A 28 18.04 16.41 31.75
C VAL A 28 16.72 15.78 31.28
N SER A 29 15.57 16.20 31.81
CA SER A 29 14.27 15.69 31.34
C SER A 29 13.95 16.11 29.91
N PHE A 30 14.32 17.33 29.53
CA PHE A 30 14.10 17.89 28.21
C PHE A 30 14.88 17.13 27.13
N SER A 31 16.15 16.84 27.41
CA SER A 31 16.99 16.01 26.54
C SER A 31 16.49 14.57 26.41
N LYS A 32 15.99 13.98 27.50
CA LYS A 32 15.33 12.65 27.47
C LYS A 32 14.07 12.65 26.59
N LEU A 33 13.27 13.71 26.66
CA LEU A 33 12.08 13.83 25.82
C LEU A 33 12.48 13.91 24.33
N CYS A 34 13.47 14.74 24.01
CA CYS A 34 14.00 14.86 22.64
C CYS A 34 14.53 13.53 22.08
N THR A 35 15.32 12.78 22.87
CA THR A 35 15.86 11.49 22.43
C THR A 35 14.76 10.45 22.28
N SER A 36 13.77 10.41 23.19
CA SER A 36 12.63 9.49 23.09
C SER A 36 11.79 9.72 21.83
N TYR A 37 11.59 10.99 21.45
CA TYR A 37 10.89 11.39 20.23
C TYR A 37 11.65 10.95 18.96
N SER A 38 12.97 11.08 18.96
CA SER A 38 13.81 10.55 17.88
C SER A 38 13.63 9.04 17.69
N HIS A 39 13.60 8.26 18.79
CA HIS A 39 13.45 6.81 18.73
C HIS A 39 12.06 6.33 18.27
N SER A 40 10.99 7.03 18.66
CA SER A 40 9.63 6.70 18.18
C SER A 40 9.53 6.92 16.66
N SER A 41 10.06 8.04 16.15
CA SER A 41 10.07 8.34 14.70
C SER A 41 10.82 7.27 13.87
N ALA A 42 11.92 6.73 14.40
CA ALA A 42 12.72 5.73 13.69
C ALA A 42 12.04 4.36 13.60
N ARG A 43 11.19 4.02 14.59
CA ARG A 43 10.51 2.72 14.65
C ARG A 43 9.27 2.67 13.76
N GLU A 44 8.55 3.78 13.63
CA GLU A 44 7.41 3.90 12.70
C GLU A 44 7.85 3.66 11.25
N GLY A 45 9.10 4.02 10.90
CA GLY A 45 9.67 3.74 9.59
C GLY A 45 9.79 2.25 9.21
N ARG A 46 9.71 1.33 10.18
CA ARG A 46 9.78 -0.13 9.97
C ARG A 46 8.47 -0.88 10.25
N ARG A 47 7.39 -0.19 10.65
CA ARG A 47 6.12 -0.88 10.92
C ARG A 47 5.37 -1.12 9.62
N ASP A 48 4.90 -2.35 9.49
CA ASP A 48 4.52 -3.02 8.27
C ASP A 48 3.41 -2.36 7.44
N ARG A 49 3.57 -2.55 6.13
CA ARG A 49 2.67 -2.30 4.99
C ARG A 49 1.26 -2.94 5.11
N TYR A 50 0.87 -3.48 6.27
CA TYR A 50 -0.37 -4.26 6.45
C TYR A 50 -1.24 -3.88 7.66
N SER A 51 -0.89 -2.85 8.45
CA SER A 51 -1.72 -2.40 9.56
C SER A 51 -2.43 -1.09 9.22
N SER A 52 -3.46 -1.19 8.37
CA SER A 52 -4.51 -0.16 8.34
C SER A 52 -5.29 -0.26 9.65
N ASP A 53 -5.60 0.89 10.23
CA ASP A 53 -6.34 1.13 11.46
C ASP A 53 -5.56 0.97 12.78
N THR A 54 -5.50 2.09 13.53
CA THR A 54 -5.27 2.25 14.98
C THR A 54 -3.88 2.63 15.53
N THR A 55 -2.94 3.18 14.76
CA THR A 55 -1.85 3.96 15.40
C THR A 55 -2.31 5.42 15.57
N PRO A 56 -2.47 5.92 16.81
CA PRO A 56 -3.01 7.24 17.03
C PRO A 56 -1.97 8.29 16.63
N LEU A 57 -2.27 9.06 15.58
CA LEU A 57 -1.63 10.35 15.26
C LEU A 57 -1.57 11.31 16.47
N LEU A 58 -2.31 11.00 17.55
CA LEU A 58 -2.34 11.72 18.81
C LEU A 58 -1.05 11.61 19.65
N ASN A 59 -0.21 10.57 19.45
CA ASN A 59 0.98 10.39 20.28
C ASN A 59 2.10 11.39 19.97
N GLY A 60 2.21 11.86 18.71
CA GLY A 60 3.13 12.94 18.35
C GLY A 60 2.70 14.27 18.98
N SER A 61 1.44 14.64 18.81
CA SER A 61 0.89 15.91 19.31
C SER A 61 0.91 16.05 20.85
N SER A 62 0.80 14.95 21.61
CA SER A 62 0.94 15.02 23.07
C SER A 62 2.39 15.20 23.52
N GLN A 63 3.35 14.53 22.85
CA GLN A 63 4.77 14.74 23.10
C GLN A 63 5.24 16.14 22.67
N ASP A 64 4.72 16.66 21.56
CA ASP A 64 4.99 18.02 21.09
C ASP A 64 4.54 19.07 22.11
N HIS A 65 3.33 18.93 22.65
CA HIS A 65 2.82 19.85 23.66
C HIS A 65 3.65 19.78 24.95
N MET A 66 4.04 18.58 25.40
CA MET A 66 4.91 18.43 26.56
C MET A 66 6.29 19.06 26.34
N PHE A 67 6.84 18.92 25.13
CA PHE A 67 8.12 19.53 24.76
C PHE A 67 8.03 21.06 24.79
N GLU A 68 7.01 21.64 24.15
CA GLU A 68 6.80 23.09 24.13
C GLU A 68 6.60 23.66 25.54
N THR A 69 5.80 22.97 26.37
CA THR A 69 5.58 23.37 27.76
C THR A 69 6.89 23.39 28.55
N MET A 70 7.70 22.33 28.43
CA MET A 70 8.98 22.26 29.13
C MET A 70 10.00 23.27 28.60
N ALA A 71 9.95 23.57 27.30
CA ALA A 71 10.80 24.61 26.70
C ALA A 71 10.47 25.99 27.30
N VAL A 72 9.19 26.35 27.40
CA VAL A 72 8.75 27.60 28.01
C VAL A 72 9.14 27.67 29.49
N GLU A 73 9.00 26.58 30.24
CA GLU A 73 9.43 26.52 31.64
C GLU A 73 10.95 26.77 31.79
N ILE A 74 11.77 26.15 30.93
CA ILE A 74 13.24 26.34 30.93
C ILE A 74 13.59 27.78 30.55
N GLU A 75 12.94 28.37 29.55
CA GLU A 75 13.14 29.78 29.18
C GLU A 75 12.82 30.74 30.33
N GLN A 76 11.75 30.46 31.08
CA GLN A 76 11.41 31.23 32.28
C GLN A 76 12.47 31.10 33.38
N LEU A 77 13.01 29.89 33.60
CA LEU A 77 14.08 29.67 34.57
C LEU A 77 15.39 30.36 34.15
N LEU A 78 15.77 30.28 32.88
CA LEU A 78 16.93 30.99 32.33
C LEU A 78 16.77 32.52 32.49
N THR A 79 15.57 33.05 32.22
CA THR A 79 15.27 34.47 32.41
C THR A 79 15.38 34.89 33.87
N LYS A 80 14.85 34.07 34.80
CA LYS A 80 14.97 34.32 36.23
C LYS A 80 16.43 34.29 36.69
N LEU A 81 17.21 33.30 36.26
CA LEU A 81 18.63 33.18 36.63
C LEU A 81 19.46 34.35 36.06
N THR A 82 19.16 34.78 34.84
CA THR A 82 19.72 36.01 34.25
C THR A 82 19.45 37.22 35.15
N GLY A 83 18.21 37.42 35.57
CA GLY A 83 17.85 38.52 36.46
C GLY A 83 18.53 38.46 37.84
N ILE A 84 18.79 37.26 38.38
CA ILE A 84 19.57 37.11 39.62
C ILE A 84 21.05 37.45 39.38
N ASN A 85 21.63 37.01 38.26
CA ASN A 85 23.00 37.35 37.87
C ASN A 85 23.19 38.86 37.66
N ASP A 86 22.19 39.55 37.11
CA ASP A 86 22.22 41.01 36.93
C ASP A 86 22.19 41.74 38.29
N LYS A 87 21.33 41.30 39.22
CA LYS A 87 21.31 41.84 40.59
C LYS A 87 22.63 41.59 41.33
N MET A 88 23.25 40.43 41.12
CA MET A 88 24.59 40.15 41.66
C MET A 88 25.66 41.06 41.04
N ALA A 89 25.57 41.36 39.75
CA ALA A 89 26.47 42.29 39.07
C ALA A 89 26.35 43.73 39.59
N GLU A 90 25.13 44.20 39.80
CA GLU A 90 24.83 45.51 40.38
C GLU A 90 25.39 45.63 41.82
N TYR A 91 25.20 44.58 42.62
CA TYR A 91 25.73 44.51 43.98
C TYR A 91 27.27 44.58 43.99
N SER A 92 27.94 43.83 43.12
CA SER A 92 29.40 43.83 43.06
C SER A 92 29.99 45.15 42.54
N SER A 93 29.26 45.86 41.68
CA SER A 93 29.66 47.19 41.18
C SER A 93 29.54 48.27 42.25
N THR A 94 28.58 48.13 43.17
CA THR A 94 28.32 49.10 44.25
C THR A 94 29.27 48.92 45.46
N ALA A 95 29.88 47.74 45.62
CA ALA A 95 30.55 47.34 46.87
C ALA A 95 31.96 47.95 47.14
N GLY A 96 32.57 48.71 46.23
CA GLY A 96 33.68 49.68 46.50
C GLY A 96 34.98 49.25 47.22
N MET A 97 35.10 48.04 47.78
CA MET A 97 36.24 47.62 48.63
C MET A 97 37.12 46.59 47.92
N THR A 98 38.40 46.93 47.72
CA THR A 98 39.33 46.35 46.74
C THR A 98 39.74 44.88 46.91
N SER A 99 39.54 44.24 48.07
CA SER A 99 39.89 42.81 48.27
C SER A 99 38.68 41.87 48.26
N VAL A 100 37.56 42.27 48.86
CA VAL A 100 36.29 41.51 48.85
C VAL A 100 35.72 41.44 47.43
N ASN A 101 35.99 42.45 46.60
CA ASN A 101 35.51 42.53 45.23
C ASN A 101 36.02 41.37 44.35
N ALA A 102 37.27 40.92 44.51
CA ALA A 102 37.83 39.86 43.66
C ALA A 102 37.10 38.50 43.80
N ALA A 103 36.78 38.09 45.04
CA ALA A 103 36.06 36.84 45.30
C ALA A 103 34.58 36.91 44.85
N LEU A 104 33.94 38.08 45.02
CA LEU A 104 32.59 38.35 44.53
C LEU A 104 32.54 38.27 43.00
N MET A 105 33.47 38.93 42.33
CA MET A 105 33.59 38.96 40.86
C MET A 105 33.86 37.57 40.28
N HIS A 106 34.74 36.77 40.89
CA HIS A 106 34.97 35.40 40.46
C HIS A 106 33.72 34.52 40.65
N THR A 107 33.00 34.69 41.76
CA THR A 107 31.75 33.95 42.01
C THR A 107 30.68 34.32 40.99
N LEU A 108 30.50 35.61 40.72
CA LEU A 108 29.58 36.07 39.68
C LEU A 108 29.97 35.56 38.29
N GLN A 109 31.26 35.59 37.96
CA GLN A 109 31.75 35.08 36.68
C GLN A 109 31.37 33.60 36.52
N ARG A 110 31.57 32.78 37.55
CA ARG A 110 31.15 31.38 37.55
C ARG A 110 29.64 31.22 37.31
N HIS A 111 28.80 32.01 37.96
CA HIS A 111 27.35 31.96 37.74
C HIS A 111 26.96 32.39 36.32
N ARG A 112 27.71 33.30 35.68
CA ARG A 112 27.52 33.67 34.28
C ARG A 112 27.94 32.56 33.33
N ASP A 113 29.07 31.92 33.59
CA ASP A 113 29.56 30.80 32.78
C ASP A 113 28.55 29.63 32.84
N ILE A 114 28.07 29.29 34.04
CA ILE A 114 27.03 28.25 34.24
C ILE A 114 25.73 28.60 33.49
N LEU A 115 25.26 29.85 33.60
CA LEU A 115 24.07 30.31 32.86
C LEU A 115 24.27 30.19 31.34
N GLN A 116 25.46 30.52 30.84
CA GLN A 116 25.80 30.41 29.43
C GLN A 116 25.78 28.95 28.98
N ASP A 117 26.35 28.03 29.76
CA ASP A 117 26.34 26.59 29.49
C ASP A 117 24.91 26.03 29.43
N TYR A 118 24.06 26.38 30.41
CA TYR A 118 22.65 25.97 30.39
C TYR A 118 21.88 26.55 29.20
N THR A 119 22.14 27.81 28.85
CA THR A 119 21.53 28.45 27.68
C THR A 119 21.95 27.74 26.40
N HIS A 120 23.22 27.39 26.27
CA HIS A 120 23.73 26.67 25.10
C HIS A 120 23.12 25.28 24.97
N GLU A 121 23.13 24.48 26.04
CA GLU A 121 22.57 23.13 26.03
C GLU A 121 21.05 23.13 25.77
N PHE A 122 20.33 24.12 26.30
CA PHE A 122 18.91 24.33 25.99
C PHE A 122 18.68 24.53 24.49
N HIS A 123 19.36 25.50 23.87
CA HIS A 123 19.17 25.83 22.46
C HIS A 123 19.60 24.69 21.54
N LYS A 124 20.69 24.00 21.87
CA LYS A 124 21.15 22.81 21.16
C LYS A 124 20.09 21.71 21.17
N THR A 125 19.51 21.42 22.34
CA THR A 125 18.45 20.41 22.47
C THR A 125 17.17 20.83 21.75
N LYS A 126 16.77 22.09 21.87
CA LYS A 126 15.60 22.68 21.18
C LYS A 126 15.72 22.59 19.66
N THR A 127 16.87 22.99 19.12
CA THR A 127 17.16 22.94 17.68
C THR A 127 17.16 21.50 17.17
N ASN A 128 17.74 20.57 17.92
CA ASN A 128 17.73 19.15 17.54
C ASN A 128 16.30 18.59 17.46
N PHE A 129 15.45 18.89 18.44
CA PHE A 129 14.04 18.48 18.41
C PHE A 129 13.30 19.05 17.20
N GLN A 130 13.46 20.35 16.93
CA GLN A 130 12.86 21.01 15.76
C GLN A 130 13.28 20.34 14.45
N ALA A 131 14.58 20.04 14.29
CA ALA A 131 15.08 19.35 13.10
C ALA A 131 14.50 17.93 12.93
N ILE A 132 14.30 17.19 14.03
CA ILE A 132 13.68 15.86 13.99
C ILE A 132 12.19 15.97 13.61
N ARG A 133 11.48 16.93 14.19
CA ARG A 133 10.06 17.20 13.88
C ARG A 133 9.85 17.62 12.43
N GLU A 134 10.63 18.58 11.92
CA GLU A 134 10.57 19.02 10.53
C GLU A 134 10.82 17.84 9.56
N ARG A 135 11.78 16.98 9.90
CA ARG A 135 12.02 15.75 9.13
C ARG A 135 10.81 14.82 9.15
N GLU A 136 10.11 14.69 10.27
CA GLU A 136 8.91 13.87 10.38
C GLU A 136 7.77 14.45 9.55
N ASP A 137 7.50 15.75 9.64
CA ASP A 137 6.48 16.45 8.85
C ASP A 137 6.70 16.26 7.34
N LEU A 138 7.96 16.39 6.89
CA LEU A 138 8.33 16.14 5.49
C LEU A 138 8.11 14.68 5.08
N LEU A 139 8.51 13.71 5.91
CA LEU A 139 8.31 12.30 5.63
C LEU A 139 6.83 11.89 5.67
N GLY A 140 6.03 12.50 6.54
CA GLY A 140 4.58 12.33 6.61
C GLY A 140 3.90 12.79 5.33
N SER A 141 4.28 13.98 4.81
CA SER A 141 3.78 14.47 3.52
C SER A 141 4.15 13.54 2.37
N VAL A 142 5.43 13.14 2.27
CA VAL A 142 5.89 12.23 1.21
C VAL A 142 5.18 10.88 1.28
N ARG A 143 4.96 10.32 2.47
CA ARG A 143 4.19 9.07 2.64
C ARG A 143 2.76 9.23 2.14
N LYS A 144 2.10 10.33 2.50
CA LYS A 144 0.73 10.63 2.04
C LYS A 144 0.67 10.80 0.52
N ASP A 145 1.66 11.44 -0.08
CA ASP A 145 1.74 11.62 -1.53
C ASP A 145 2.00 10.28 -2.24
N ILE A 146 2.90 9.44 -1.70
CA ILE A 146 3.14 8.08 -2.21
C ILE A 146 1.90 7.22 -2.08
N GLU A 147 1.20 7.28 -0.95
CA GLU A 147 -0.04 6.53 -0.73
C GLU A 147 -1.14 7.02 -1.67
N SER A 148 -1.29 8.33 -1.85
CA SER A 148 -2.22 8.95 -2.80
C SER A 148 -1.89 8.59 -4.25
N TYR A 149 -0.60 8.52 -4.59
CA TYR A 149 -0.17 8.04 -5.90
C TYR A 149 -0.47 6.56 -6.08
N LYS A 150 -0.24 5.72 -5.06
CA LYS A 150 -0.52 4.27 -5.10
C LYS A 150 -2.02 3.96 -5.12
N THR A 151 -2.85 4.72 -4.41
CA THR A 151 -4.31 4.56 -4.39
C THR A 151 -4.98 5.23 -5.60
N GLY A 152 -4.48 6.39 -6.04
CA GLY A 152 -4.90 7.08 -7.27
C GLY A 152 -4.51 6.34 -8.55
N SER A 153 -3.34 5.70 -8.57
CA SER A 153 -3.01 4.70 -9.58
C SER A 153 -3.93 3.49 -9.46
N GLY A 154 -4.43 3.10 -8.28
CA GLY A 154 -5.47 2.08 -8.16
C GLY A 154 -6.77 2.38 -8.91
N VAL A 155 -7.23 3.64 -9.01
CA VAL A 155 -8.48 3.99 -9.72
C VAL A 155 -8.27 4.10 -11.23
N ASN A 156 -7.18 4.74 -11.67
CA ASN A 156 -6.85 4.85 -13.09
C ASN A 156 -6.30 3.53 -13.67
N ASN A 157 -5.53 2.77 -12.89
CA ASN A 157 -5.03 1.45 -13.27
C ASN A 157 -6.11 0.39 -13.19
N ARG A 158 -7.05 0.40 -12.22
CA ARG A 158 -8.19 -0.55 -12.24
C ARG A 158 -9.05 -0.35 -13.49
N ARG A 159 -9.30 0.90 -13.89
CA ARG A 159 -10.01 1.19 -15.14
C ARG A 159 -9.21 0.76 -16.38
N THR A 160 -7.90 0.99 -16.38
CA THR A 160 -7.02 0.57 -17.48
C THR A 160 -6.87 -0.95 -17.57
N GLU A 161 -6.69 -1.65 -16.44
CA GLU A 161 -6.67 -3.11 -16.33
C GLU A 161 -7.99 -3.73 -16.77
N LEU A 162 -9.12 -3.09 -16.43
CA LEU A 162 -10.44 -3.53 -16.89
C LEU A 162 -10.56 -3.42 -18.42
N PHE A 163 -10.13 -2.30 -19.01
CA PHE A 163 -10.11 -2.16 -20.47
C PHE A 163 -9.14 -3.11 -21.16
N LEU A 164 -7.96 -3.37 -20.57
CA LEU A 164 -7.00 -4.34 -21.11
C LEU A 164 -7.57 -5.76 -21.09
N LYS A 165 -8.23 -6.14 -19.99
CA LYS A 165 -8.90 -7.43 -19.86
C LYS A 165 -10.07 -7.56 -20.84
N GLU A 166 -10.86 -6.51 -21.03
CA GLU A 166 -11.92 -6.46 -22.04
C GLU A 166 -11.36 -6.63 -23.46
N HIS A 167 -10.24 -5.97 -23.77
CA HIS A 167 -9.55 -6.12 -25.05
C HIS A 167 -9.12 -7.58 -25.29
N GLU A 168 -8.57 -8.23 -24.27
CA GLU A 168 -8.18 -9.64 -24.35
C GLU A 168 -9.39 -10.55 -24.59
N HIS A 169 -10.51 -10.31 -23.90
CA HIS A 169 -11.76 -11.04 -24.13
C HIS A 169 -12.31 -10.84 -25.55
N LEU A 170 -12.28 -9.61 -26.07
CA LEU A 170 -12.71 -9.33 -27.44
C LEU A 170 -11.86 -10.08 -28.46
N ARG A 171 -10.52 -10.08 -28.30
CA ARG A 171 -9.63 -10.84 -29.19
C ARG A 171 -9.87 -12.35 -29.11
N SER A 172 -10.14 -12.88 -27.92
CA SER A 172 -10.48 -14.30 -27.76
C SER A 172 -11.81 -14.63 -28.44
N SER A 173 -12.83 -13.78 -28.25
CA SER A 173 -14.14 -13.93 -28.88
C SER A 173 -14.03 -13.88 -30.41
N ASP A 174 -13.22 -12.99 -30.97
CA ASP A 174 -13.01 -12.86 -32.41
C ASP A 174 -12.47 -14.16 -33.02
N ARG A 175 -11.44 -14.75 -32.37
CA ARG A 175 -10.88 -16.05 -32.78
C ARG A 175 -11.90 -17.18 -32.69
N LEU A 176 -12.69 -17.24 -31.62
CA LEU A 176 -13.74 -18.26 -31.48
C LEU A 176 -14.81 -18.09 -32.56
N ILE A 177 -15.18 -16.85 -32.91
CA ILE A 177 -16.13 -16.59 -33.99
C ILE A 177 -15.54 -17.04 -35.33
N GLU A 178 -14.30 -16.71 -35.65
CA GLU A 178 -13.62 -17.19 -36.86
C GLU A 178 -13.60 -18.73 -36.95
N GLU A 179 -13.32 -19.42 -35.84
CA GLU A 179 -13.36 -20.88 -35.77
C GLU A 179 -14.78 -21.42 -36.03
N THR A 180 -15.80 -20.85 -35.40
CA THR A 180 -17.20 -21.27 -35.64
C THR A 180 -17.65 -21.02 -37.07
N ILE A 181 -17.23 -19.91 -37.70
CA ILE A 181 -17.50 -19.61 -39.11
C ILE A 181 -16.83 -20.67 -40.00
N SER A 182 -15.58 -21.02 -39.71
CA SER A 182 -14.85 -22.07 -40.44
C SER A 182 -15.57 -23.42 -40.37
N ILE A 183 -15.98 -23.85 -39.16
CA ILE A 183 -16.73 -25.09 -38.96
C ILE A 183 -18.08 -25.05 -39.69
N ALA A 184 -18.80 -23.93 -39.63
CA ALA A 184 -20.08 -23.76 -40.31
C ALA A 184 -19.92 -23.82 -41.84
N MET A 185 -18.88 -23.21 -42.39
CA MET A 185 -18.55 -23.26 -43.82
C MET A 185 -18.21 -24.68 -44.27
N ALA A 186 -17.35 -25.39 -43.53
CA ALA A 186 -17.03 -26.79 -43.81
C ALA A 186 -18.28 -27.68 -43.74
N THR A 187 -19.16 -27.45 -42.76
CA THR A 187 -20.43 -28.18 -42.63
C THR A 187 -21.37 -27.91 -43.80
N LYS A 188 -21.50 -26.63 -44.22
CA LYS A 188 -22.30 -26.23 -45.39
C LYS A 188 -21.78 -26.89 -46.67
N GLU A 189 -20.47 -26.93 -46.87
CA GLU A 189 -19.85 -27.59 -48.01
C GLU A 189 -20.15 -29.08 -48.01
N ASN A 190 -19.97 -29.75 -46.86
CA ASN A 190 -20.31 -31.16 -46.68
C ASN A 190 -21.79 -31.45 -46.98
N MET A 191 -22.72 -30.64 -46.48
CA MET A 191 -24.15 -30.78 -46.76
C MET A 191 -24.48 -30.55 -48.24
N THR A 192 -23.79 -29.61 -48.89
CA THR A 192 -23.97 -29.34 -50.32
C THR A 192 -23.48 -30.52 -51.16
N SER A 193 -22.32 -31.10 -50.80
CA SER A 193 -21.78 -32.32 -51.41
C SER A 193 -22.74 -33.50 -51.22
N GLN A 194 -23.25 -33.73 -49.99
CA GLN A 194 -24.24 -34.75 -49.69
C GLN A 194 -25.53 -34.58 -50.52
N ARG A 195 -26.01 -33.35 -50.69
CA ARG A 195 -27.17 -33.06 -51.55
C ARG A 195 -26.90 -33.45 -53.01
N GLY A 196 -25.68 -33.22 -53.51
CA GLY A 196 -25.26 -33.67 -54.84
C GLY A 196 -25.31 -35.19 -54.97
N ILE A 197 -24.79 -35.91 -53.97
CA ILE A 197 -24.85 -37.38 -53.90
C ILE A 197 -26.31 -37.86 -53.90
N LEU A 198 -27.17 -37.30 -53.04
CA LEU A 198 -28.59 -37.66 -52.98
C LEU A 198 -29.32 -37.41 -54.31
N LYS A 199 -29.04 -36.30 -55.00
CA LYS A 199 -29.58 -36.04 -56.34
C LYS A 199 -29.10 -37.09 -57.36
N SER A 200 -27.83 -37.51 -57.29
CA SER A 200 -27.31 -38.55 -58.17
C SER A 200 -27.97 -39.91 -57.93
N ILE A 201 -28.21 -40.27 -56.66
CA ILE A 201 -28.96 -41.46 -56.26
C ILE A 201 -30.39 -41.37 -56.78
N GLN A 202 -31.06 -40.23 -56.59
CA GLN A 202 -32.42 -40.00 -57.09
C GLN A 202 -32.49 -40.16 -58.61
N SER A 203 -31.53 -39.61 -59.36
CA SER A 203 -31.48 -39.76 -60.82
C SER A 203 -31.30 -41.23 -61.22
N ARG A 204 -30.38 -41.96 -60.58
CA ARG A 204 -30.18 -43.40 -60.85
C ARG A 204 -31.44 -44.21 -60.52
N MET A 205 -32.10 -43.91 -59.40
CA MET A 205 -33.35 -44.54 -58.99
C MET A 205 -34.47 -44.27 -60.02
N ASN A 206 -34.58 -43.04 -60.52
CA ASN A 206 -35.54 -42.70 -61.57
C ASN A 206 -35.22 -43.44 -62.88
N THR A 207 -33.95 -43.58 -63.26
CA THR A 207 -33.56 -44.38 -64.43
C THR A 207 -33.95 -45.85 -64.24
N LEU A 208 -33.67 -46.45 -63.07
CA LEU A 208 -34.10 -47.82 -62.76
C LEU A 208 -35.62 -47.97 -62.81
N ALA A 209 -36.38 -47.04 -62.22
CA ALA A 209 -37.84 -47.04 -62.29
C ALA A 209 -38.34 -46.93 -63.73
N SER A 210 -37.73 -46.08 -64.56
CA SER A 210 -38.10 -45.94 -65.97
C SER A 210 -37.83 -47.21 -66.79
N ILE A 211 -36.73 -47.90 -66.52
CA ILE A 211 -36.41 -49.20 -67.15
C ILE A 211 -37.46 -50.22 -66.75
N LEU A 212 -37.82 -50.28 -65.46
CA LEU A 212 -38.83 -51.20 -64.94
C LEU A 212 -40.20 -50.98 -65.60
N ILE A 213 -40.62 -49.71 -65.77
CA ILE A 213 -41.88 -49.34 -66.41
C ILE A 213 -41.85 -49.63 -67.92
N LYS A 214 -40.74 -49.34 -68.60
CA LYS A 214 -40.62 -49.47 -70.06
C LYS A 214 -40.50 -50.93 -70.52
N TYR A 215 -39.96 -51.80 -69.68
CA TYR A 215 -39.79 -53.22 -69.97
C TYR A 215 -40.56 -54.09 -68.98
N PRO A 216 -41.91 -54.05 -68.98
CA PRO A 216 -42.73 -54.84 -68.06
C PRO A 216 -42.54 -56.35 -68.28
N MET A 217 -42.10 -56.76 -69.47
CA MET A 217 -41.70 -58.14 -69.76
C MET A 217 -40.45 -58.57 -68.98
N ILE A 218 -39.49 -57.67 -68.71
CA ILE A 218 -38.34 -58.01 -67.86
C ILE A 218 -38.80 -58.23 -66.42
N TYR A 219 -39.73 -57.39 -65.93
CA TYR A 219 -40.33 -57.58 -64.61
C TYR A 219 -41.10 -58.91 -64.53
N SER A 220 -41.92 -59.26 -65.53
CA SER A 220 -42.66 -60.53 -65.53
C SER A 220 -41.74 -61.76 -65.66
N ILE A 221 -40.64 -61.66 -66.41
CA ILE A 221 -39.63 -62.72 -66.50
C ILE A 221 -38.88 -62.88 -65.17
N ILE A 222 -38.48 -61.79 -64.51
CA ILE A 222 -37.86 -61.83 -63.19
C ILE A 222 -38.82 -62.44 -62.16
N GLU A 223 -40.09 -62.07 -62.19
CA GLU A 223 -41.12 -62.65 -61.33
C GLU A 223 -41.31 -64.15 -61.60
N GLN A 224 -41.36 -64.57 -62.87
CA GLN A 224 -41.40 -65.98 -63.24
C GLN A 224 -40.17 -66.75 -62.76
N PHE A 225 -38.97 -66.16 -62.91
CA PHE A 225 -37.73 -66.80 -62.50
C PHE A 225 -37.63 -66.96 -60.98
N LEU A 226 -38.03 -65.94 -60.21
CA LEU A 226 -38.14 -66.02 -58.74
C LEU A 226 -39.16 -67.07 -58.29
N ARG A 227 -40.34 -67.13 -58.94
CA ARG A 227 -41.35 -68.17 -58.69
C ARG A 227 -40.81 -69.56 -59.00
N PHE A 228 -40.05 -69.72 -60.08
CA PHE A 228 -39.44 -71.00 -60.45
C PHE A 228 -38.41 -71.45 -59.41
N LEU A 229 -37.52 -70.56 -58.95
CA LEU A 229 -36.55 -70.85 -57.90
C LEU A 229 -37.22 -71.31 -56.60
N LEU A 230 -38.24 -70.60 -56.14
CA LEU A 230 -39.05 -70.98 -54.97
C LEU A 230 -39.73 -72.34 -55.17
N ALA A 231 -40.30 -72.60 -56.34
CA ALA A 231 -40.94 -73.88 -56.64
C ALA A 231 -39.92 -75.03 -56.66
N THR A 232 -38.72 -74.82 -57.22
CA THR A 232 -37.65 -75.83 -57.21
C THR A 232 -37.14 -76.14 -55.82
N GLU A 233 -37.00 -75.15 -54.94
CA GLU A 233 -36.65 -75.38 -53.53
C GLU A 233 -37.73 -76.19 -52.82
N VAL A 234 -39.00 -75.81 -52.99
CA VAL A 234 -40.14 -76.53 -52.37
C VAL A 234 -40.22 -77.97 -52.89
N LEU A 235 -40.07 -78.20 -54.20
CA LEU A 235 -40.06 -79.54 -54.78
C LEU A 235 -38.86 -80.38 -54.31
N PHE A 236 -37.69 -79.77 -54.17
CA PHE A 236 -36.51 -80.42 -53.64
C PHE A 236 -36.73 -80.83 -52.17
N SER A 237 -37.24 -79.93 -51.33
CA SER A 237 -37.62 -80.24 -49.95
C SER A 237 -38.65 -81.38 -49.87
N PHE A 238 -39.66 -81.36 -50.75
CA PHE A 238 -40.70 -82.41 -50.79
C PHE A 238 -40.14 -83.77 -51.23
N SER A 239 -39.23 -83.80 -52.22
CA SER A 239 -38.58 -85.04 -52.68
C SER A 239 -37.62 -85.64 -51.66
N VAL A 240 -36.99 -84.82 -50.81
CA VAL A 240 -36.15 -85.30 -49.70
C VAL A 240 -37.00 -85.94 -48.61
N ILE A 241 -38.14 -85.33 -48.27
CA ILE A 241 -39.09 -85.87 -47.29
C ILE A 241 -39.69 -87.21 -47.75
N LEU A 242 -40.01 -87.38 -49.04
CA LEU A 242 -40.60 -88.62 -49.57
C LEU A 242 -39.62 -89.81 -49.68
N ARG A 243 -38.31 -89.57 -49.55
CA ARG A 243 -37.25 -90.59 -49.60
C ARG A 243 -36.76 -91.05 -48.20
N LEU A 244 -37.29 -90.45 -47.14
CA LEU A 244 -37.14 -90.87 -45.74
C LEU A 244 -38.30 -91.80 -45.36
#